data_AF-A0A0N4VS05-F1
#
_entry.id   AF-A0A0N4VS05-F1
#
_cell.length_a   1.000
_cell.length_b   1.000
_cell.length_c   1.000
_cell.angle_alpha   90.00
_cell.angle_beta   90.00
_cell.angle_gamma   90.00
#
_symmetry.space_group_name_H-M   'P 1'
#
loop_
_entity.id
_entity.type
_entity.pdbx_description
1 polymer ?
#
loop_
_entity_poly.entity_id
_entity_poly.type
_entity_poly.pdbx_seq_one_letter_code
_entity_poly.pdbx_strand_id
1 'polypeptide(L)'
;LVAVHKGRYYKRADGLALGPGPFVAALEYATGAKAEIVGKPEPAFFHMGAATLGSDIDLANTVMIGDDAKDDVLGAIKSGMKGILVRTGKYRKGDEQQIPLERRNCVESFAEAVDLIESGKVL
;
A
#
# COMPACT_ATOMS: atom_id res chain seq x y z
N LEU A 1 -8.43 8.91 -19.33
CA LEU A 1 -7.15 9.09 -18.60
C LEU A 1 -6.92 7.83 -17.79
N VAL A 2 -5.71 7.25 -17.85
CA VAL A 2 -5.32 6.11 -17.02
C VAL A 2 -4.10 6.52 -16.21
N ALA A 3 -4.06 6.21 -14.92
CA ALA A 3 -2.92 6.51 -14.06
C ALA A 3 -2.56 5.32 -13.17
N VAL A 4 -1.26 5.10 -12.98
CA VAL A 4 -0.77 3.97 -12.19
C VAL A 4 -1.11 4.15 -10.71
N HIS A 5 -0.99 5.35 -10.15
CA HIS A 5 -1.45 5.61 -8.77
C HIS A 5 -1.78 7.09 -8.55
N LYS A 6 -2.53 7.40 -7.49
CA LYS A 6 -2.83 8.78 -7.03
C LYS A 6 -2.21 9.11 -5.67
N GLY A 7 -1.05 8.53 -5.38
CA GLY A 7 -0.35 8.78 -4.13
C GLY A 7 0.00 10.26 -3.98
N ARG A 8 -0.25 10.80 -2.78
CA ARG A 8 -0.08 12.24 -2.50
C ARG A 8 1.39 12.64 -2.47
N TYR A 9 2.23 11.81 -1.87
CA TYR A 9 3.66 12.03 -1.71
C TYR A 9 4.41 10.71 -1.60
N TYR A 10 5.72 10.78 -1.79
CA TYR A 10 6.67 9.71 -1.51
C TYR A 10 7.88 10.26 -0.75
N LYS A 11 8.63 9.36 -0.07
CA LYS A 11 9.83 9.72 0.68
C LYS A 11 11.07 9.69 -0.20
N ARG A 12 11.85 10.77 -0.17
CA ARG A 12 13.21 10.91 -0.72
C ARG A 12 14.20 11.09 0.43
N ALA A 13 15.49 11.06 0.08
CA ALA A 13 16.59 11.34 1.02
C ALA A 13 16.45 12.72 1.70
N ASP A 14 15.99 13.73 0.95
CA ASP A 14 15.85 15.12 1.39
C ASP A 14 14.48 15.48 1.99
N GLY A 15 13.50 14.57 2.00
CA GLY A 15 12.16 14.88 2.52
C GLY A 15 11.02 14.18 1.79
N LEU A 16 9.82 14.73 1.90
CA LEU A 16 8.67 14.29 1.12
C LEU A 16 8.61 15.09 -0.19
N ALA A 17 8.34 14.40 -1.30
CA ALA A 17 8.06 15.02 -2.60
C ALA A 17 6.66 14.64 -3.09
N LEU A 18 6.11 15.48 -3.97
CA LEU A 18 4.81 15.21 -4.59
C LEU A 18 4.84 13.88 -5.34
N GLY A 19 3.86 13.04 -5.06
CA GLY A 19 3.57 11.89 -5.91
C GLY A 19 2.85 12.31 -7.18
N PRO A 20 2.44 11.36 -8.04
CA PRO A 20 1.67 11.64 -9.24
C PRO A 20 0.23 12.07 -8.94
N GLY A 21 -0.32 11.82 -7.74
CA GLY A 21 -1.70 12.19 -7.40
C GLY A 21 -2.06 13.65 -7.70
N PRO A 22 -1.27 14.63 -7.23
CA PRO A 22 -1.42 16.04 -7.62
C PRO A 22 -1.43 16.30 -9.13
N PHE A 23 -0.58 15.64 -9.91
CA PHE A 23 -0.52 15.80 -11.36
C PHE A 23 -1.73 15.15 -12.05
N VAL A 24 -2.15 13.98 -11.59
CA VAL A 24 -3.38 13.31 -12.06
C VAL A 24 -4.59 14.21 -11.79
N ALA A 25 -4.68 14.80 -10.59
CA ALA A 25 -5.76 15.73 -10.24
C ALA A 25 -5.79 16.97 -11.15
N ALA A 26 -4.61 17.51 -11.49
CA ALA A 26 -4.51 18.63 -12.44
C ALA A 26 -5.01 18.23 -13.85
N LEU A 27 -4.65 17.04 -14.33
CA LEU A 27 -5.12 16.54 -15.63
C LEU A 27 -6.63 16.25 -15.62
N GLU A 28 -7.16 15.66 -14.55
CA GLU A 28 -8.60 15.44 -14.39
C GLU A 28 -9.37 16.76 -14.42
N TYR A 29 -8.87 17.78 -13.73
CA TYR A 29 -9.46 19.12 -13.73
C TYR A 29 -9.43 19.74 -15.14
N ALA A 30 -8.28 19.70 -15.81
CA ALA A 30 -8.10 20.31 -17.13
C ALA A 30 -8.95 19.65 -18.23
N THR A 31 -9.19 18.34 -18.11
CA THR A 31 -9.89 17.55 -19.13
C THR A 31 -11.36 17.29 -18.81
N GLY A 32 -11.80 17.50 -17.56
CA GLY A 32 -13.12 17.10 -17.07
C GLY A 32 -13.30 15.58 -16.90
N ALA A 33 -12.32 14.77 -17.33
CA ALA A 33 -12.38 13.32 -17.20
C ALA A 33 -11.87 12.86 -15.83
N LYS A 34 -12.40 11.74 -15.33
CA LYS A 34 -11.82 11.03 -14.17
C LYS A 34 -10.79 10.02 -14.65
N ALA A 35 -9.68 9.91 -13.93
CA ALA A 35 -8.65 8.93 -14.22
C ALA A 35 -9.05 7.57 -13.65
N GLU A 36 -8.95 6.54 -14.47
CA GLU A 36 -8.98 5.16 -14.00
C GLU A 36 -7.63 4.84 -13.36
N ILE A 37 -7.65 4.35 -12.12
CA ILE A 37 -6.46 4.00 -11.37
C ILE A 37 -6.27 2.50 -11.44
N VAL A 38 -5.06 2.06 -11.77
CA VAL A 38 -4.76 0.63 -12.00
C VAL A 38 -3.79 0.05 -10.97
N GLY A 39 -3.18 0.90 -10.14
CA GLY A 39 -2.29 0.50 -9.07
C GLY A 39 -2.92 0.62 -7.68
N LYS A 40 -2.09 0.48 -6.66
CA LYS A 40 -2.51 0.60 -5.25
C LYS A 40 -3.33 1.88 -4.99
N PRO A 41 -4.42 1.81 -4.21
CA PRO A 41 -4.92 0.65 -3.44
C PRO A 41 -5.89 -0.29 -4.19
N GLU A 42 -5.97 -0.25 -5.52
CA GLU A 42 -6.97 -1.02 -6.25
C GLU A 42 -6.78 -2.53 -6.11
N PRO A 43 -7.83 -3.32 -5.76
CA PRO A 43 -7.69 -4.75 -5.52
C PRO A 43 -7.10 -5.54 -6.70
N ALA A 44 -7.44 -5.13 -7.93
CA ALA A 44 -6.91 -5.73 -9.14
C ALA A 44 -5.38 -5.70 -9.17
N PHE A 45 -4.74 -4.64 -8.65
CA PHE A 45 -3.27 -4.55 -8.61
C PHE A 45 -2.67 -5.64 -7.72
N PHE A 46 -3.25 -5.87 -6.53
CA PHE A 46 -2.81 -6.88 -5.59
C PHE A 46 -3.04 -8.30 -6.13
N HIS A 47 -4.21 -8.54 -6.70
CA HIS A 47 -4.57 -9.83 -7.30
C HIS A 47 -3.68 -10.17 -8.49
N MET A 48 -3.42 -9.21 -9.38
CA MET A 48 -2.47 -9.39 -10.48
C MET A 48 -1.07 -9.67 -9.96
N GLY A 49 -0.61 -8.93 -8.94
CA GLY A 49 0.68 -9.16 -8.30
C GLY A 49 0.83 -10.59 -7.76
N ALA A 50 -0.15 -11.08 -7.01
CA ALA A 50 -0.17 -12.45 -6.51
C ALA A 50 -0.19 -13.49 -7.66
N ALA A 51 -1.00 -13.25 -8.70
CA ALA A 51 -1.10 -14.15 -9.85
C ALA A 51 0.24 -14.28 -10.61
N THR A 52 1.12 -13.28 -10.59
CA THR A 52 2.48 -13.41 -11.17
C THR A 52 3.36 -14.43 -10.46
N LEU A 53 3.07 -14.72 -9.18
CA LEU A 53 3.77 -15.73 -8.38
C LEU A 53 3.14 -17.13 -8.54
N GLY A 54 1.90 -17.19 -9.02
CA GLY A 54 1.14 -18.42 -9.30
C GLY A 54 -0.36 -18.19 -9.20
N SER A 55 -1.15 -18.93 -9.99
CA SER A 55 -2.63 -18.84 -9.95
C SER A 55 -3.23 -19.33 -8.63
N ASP A 56 -2.51 -20.18 -7.92
CA ASP A 56 -3.01 -20.91 -6.75
C ASP A 56 -2.53 -20.27 -5.43
N ILE A 57 -1.98 -19.06 -5.48
CA ILE A 57 -1.55 -18.32 -4.30
C ILE A 57 -2.76 -17.98 -3.42
N ASP A 58 -2.71 -18.43 -2.17
CA ASP A 58 -3.68 -18.04 -1.16
C ASP A 58 -3.44 -16.59 -0.71
N LEU A 59 -4.29 -15.69 -1.17
CA LEU A 59 -4.26 -14.27 -0.79
C LEU A 59 -4.37 -14.09 0.73
N ALA A 60 -5.16 -14.90 1.43
CA ALA A 60 -5.34 -14.77 2.88
C ALA A 60 -4.07 -15.08 3.68
N ASN A 61 -3.17 -15.88 3.10
CA ASN A 61 -1.85 -16.16 3.65
C ASN A 61 -0.72 -15.33 3.01
N THR A 62 -1.05 -14.36 2.17
CA THR A 62 -0.08 -13.44 1.57
C THR A 62 0.00 -12.15 2.37
N VAL A 63 1.21 -11.61 2.53
CA VAL A 63 1.49 -10.41 3.32
C VAL A 63 2.05 -9.31 2.44
N MET A 64 1.40 -8.14 2.44
CA MET A 64 1.96 -6.91 1.89
C MET A 64 2.79 -6.19 2.95
N ILE A 65 4.06 -5.89 2.66
CA ILE A 65 4.90 -5.01 3.49
C ILE A 65 4.99 -3.66 2.79
N GLY A 66 4.59 -2.58 3.45
CA GLY A 66 4.55 -1.24 2.86
C GLY A 66 4.77 -0.11 3.85
N ASP A 67 5.12 1.06 3.35
CA ASP A 67 5.35 2.27 4.13
C ASP A 67 4.14 3.24 4.08
N ASP A 68 3.11 2.91 3.29
CA ASP A 68 1.82 3.59 3.25
C ASP A 68 0.72 2.81 3.98
N ALA A 69 0.13 3.42 5.02
CA ALA A 69 -1.03 2.83 5.68
C ALA A 69 -2.23 2.67 4.74
N LYS A 70 -2.45 3.61 3.81
CA LYS A 70 -3.61 3.65 2.92
C LYS A 70 -3.40 2.86 1.64
N ASP A 71 -2.38 3.22 0.87
CA ASP A 71 -2.21 2.65 -0.47
C ASP A 71 -1.71 1.20 -0.39
N ASP A 72 -0.78 0.90 0.52
CA ASP A 72 -0.19 -0.43 0.65
C ASP A 72 -1.02 -1.32 1.58
N VAL A 73 -1.13 -0.94 2.86
CA VAL A 73 -1.60 -1.84 3.91
C VAL A 73 -3.12 -1.99 3.88
N LEU A 74 -3.87 -0.88 3.88
CA LEU A 74 -5.33 -0.94 3.74
C LEU A 74 -5.75 -1.46 2.36
N GLY A 75 -5.00 -1.15 1.30
CA GLY A 75 -5.21 -1.72 -0.03
C GLY A 75 -5.11 -3.25 0.00
N ALA A 76 -4.05 -3.79 0.59
CA ALA A 76 -3.85 -5.22 0.74
C ALA A 76 -4.95 -5.88 1.59
N ILE A 77 -5.28 -5.30 2.75
CA ILE A 77 -6.34 -5.82 3.64
C ILE A 77 -7.68 -5.90 2.91
N LYS A 78 -8.06 -4.84 2.18
CA LYS A 78 -9.31 -4.83 1.39
C LYS A 78 -9.29 -5.83 0.23
N SER A 79 -8.11 -6.23 -0.22
CA SER A 79 -7.91 -7.21 -1.29
C SER A 79 -7.92 -8.65 -0.78
N GLY A 80 -8.10 -8.87 0.54
CA GLY A 80 -8.11 -10.18 1.17
C GLY A 80 -6.75 -10.63 1.71
N MET A 81 -5.73 -9.77 1.69
CA MET A 81 -4.38 -10.07 2.17
C MET A 81 -4.18 -9.64 3.63
N LYS A 82 -3.04 -10.03 4.21
CA LYS A 82 -2.50 -9.41 5.41
C LYS A 82 -1.62 -8.22 5.02
N GLY A 83 -1.40 -7.31 5.96
CA GLY A 83 -0.57 -6.13 5.71
C GLY A 83 0.27 -5.75 6.93
N ILE A 84 1.50 -5.30 6.68
CA ILE A 84 2.45 -4.81 7.68
C ILE A 84 2.92 -3.41 7.25
N LEU A 85 2.73 -2.45 8.15
CA LEU A 85 3.21 -1.07 8.00
C LEU A 85 4.62 -0.92 8.58
N VAL A 86 5.60 -0.56 7.75
CA VAL A 86 6.98 -0.26 8.20
C VAL A 86 7.23 1.24 8.33
N ARG A 87 8.11 1.63 9.25
CA ARG A 87 8.39 3.05 9.57
C ARG A 87 9.59 3.66 8.85
N THR A 88 10.17 2.93 7.89
CA THR A 88 11.38 3.35 7.15
C THR A 88 11.11 4.29 5.98
N GLY A 89 9.85 4.56 5.64
CA GLY A 89 9.48 5.34 4.46
C GLY A 89 8.69 6.61 4.76
N LYS A 90 7.53 6.77 4.10
CA LYS A 90 6.68 7.97 4.23
C LYS A 90 5.78 7.97 5.46
N TYR A 91 5.73 6.87 6.21
CA TYR A 91 5.07 6.76 7.50
C TYR A 91 5.25 8.00 8.39
N ARG A 92 4.17 8.36 9.07
CA ARG A 92 4.12 9.36 10.14
C ARG A 92 3.42 8.76 11.35
N LYS A 93 3.84 9.20 12.54
CA LYS A 93 3.22 8.79 13.80
C LYS A 93 1.70 9.02 13.74
N GLY A 94 0.93 7.97 13.97
CA GLY A 94 -0.53 7.99 13.87
C GLY A 94 -1.09 7.38 12.58
N ASP A 95 -0.28 7.18 11.53
CA ASP A 95 -0.73 6.52 10.30
C ASP A 95 -1.22 5.09 10.57
N GLU A 96 -0.62 4.40 11.54
CA GLU A 96 -1.06 3.07 11.97
C GLU A 96 -2.51 3.03 12.47
N GLN A 97 -3.04 4.17 12.93
CA GLN A 97 -4.41 4.28 13.43
C GLN A 97 -5.45 4.20 12.30
N GLN A 98 -5.03 4.42 11.05
CA GLN A 98 -5.89 4.21 9.88
C GLN A 98 -6.19 2.71 9.67
N ILE A 99 -5.34 1.83 10.19
CA ILE A 99 -5.51 0.37 10.08
C ILE A 99 -6.38 -0.12 11.25
N PRO A 100 -7.42 -0.94 10.99
CA PRO A 100 -8.23 -1.55 12.04
C PRO A 100 -7.38 -2.31 13.05
N LEU A 101 -7.70 -2.18 14.34
CA LEU A 101 -6.86 -2.69 15.42
C LEU A 101 -6.59 -4.20 15.30
N GLU A 102 -7.59 -4.95 14.88
CA GLU A 102 -7.58 -6.40 14.67
C GLU A 102 -6.75 -6.87 13.46
N ARG A 103 -6.30 -5.94 12.61
CA ARG A 103 -5.42 -6.19 11.45
C ARG A 103 -4.13 -5.36 11.50
N ARG A 104 -3.88 -4.66 12.61
CA ARG A 104 -2.82 -3.64 12.69
C ARG A 104 -1.48 -4.27 13.04
N ASN A 105 -0.69 -4.56 12.02
CA ASN A 105 0.73 -4.86 12.16
C ASN A 105 1.56 -3.61 11.80
N CYS A 106 2.36 -3.10 12.74
CA CYS A 106 3.26 -1.97 12.48
C CYS A 106 4.59 -2.17 13.22
N VAL A 107 5.69 -2.11 12.48
CA VAL A 107 7.05 -2.43 12.95
C VAL A 107 8.05 -1.38 12.47
N GLU A 108 9.24 -1.31 13.06
CA GLU A 108 10.17 -0.22 12.76
C GLU A 108 10.83 -0.38 11.38
N SER A 109 11.00 -1.61 10.90
CA SER A 109 11.78 -1.90 9.69
C SER A 109 11.29 -3.07 8.86
N PHE A 110 11.83 -3.21 7.64
CA PHE A 110 11.58 -4.38 6.81
C PHE A 110 12.08 -5.68 7.46
N ALA A 111 13.21 -5.65 8.16
CA ALA A 111 13.74 -6.82 8.86
C ALA A 111 12.77 -7.31 9.94
N GLU A 112 12.24 -6.41 10.76
CA GLU A 112 11.23 -6.78 11.77
C GLU A 112 9.92 -7.27 11.15
N ALA A 113 9.57 -6.79 9.95
CA ALA A 113 8.41 -7.30 9.22
C ALA A 113 8.62 -8.77 8.82
N VAL A 114 9.84 -9.14 8.40
CA VAL A 114 10.21 -10.53 8.10
C VAL A 114 10.16 -11.36 9.37
N ASP A 115 10.75 -10.91 10.48
CA ASP A 115 10.72 -11.62 11.77
C ASP A 115 9.26 -11.88 12.23
N LEU A 116 8.37 -10.91 12.04
CA LEU A 116 6.96 -11.05 12.39
C LEU A 116 6.27 -12.12 11.53
N ILE A 117 6.58 -12.18 10.23
CA ILE A 117 6.08 -13.20 9.30
C ILE A 117 6.58 -14.59 9.72
N GLU A 118 7.88 -14.74 9.97
CA GLU A 118 8.48 -16.02 10.38
C GLU A 118 7.94 -16.52 11.72
N SER A 119 7.58 -15.60 12.63
CA SER A 119 6.98 -15.96 13.92
C SER A 119 5.52 -16.46 13.82
N GLY A 120 4.87 -16.30 12.67
CA GLY A 120 3.46 -16.69 12.46
C GLY A 120 2.44 -15.79 13.15
N LYS A 121 2.85 -14.59 13.60
CA LYS A 121 2.02 -13.68 14.42
C LYS A 121 1.39 -12.51 13.65
N VAL A 122 1.44 -12.52 12.32
CA VAL A 122 0.81 -11.48 11.50
C VAL A 122 -0.71 -11.59 11.62
N LEU A 123 -1.32 -10.51 12.13
CA LEU A 123 -2.76 -10.34 12.26
C LEU A 123 -3.47 -10.33 10.91
#